data_AF-A0AAU1T595-F1
#
_entry.id   AF-A0AAU1T595-F1
#
_cell.length_a   1.000
_cell.length_b   1.000
_cell.length_c   1.000
_cell.angle_alpha   90.00
_cell.angle_beta   90.00
_cell.angle_gamma   90.00
#
_symmetry.space_group_name_H-M   'P 1'
#
loop_
_entity.id
_entity.type
_entity.pdbx_description
1 polymer ?
#
loop_
_entity_poly.entity_id
_entity_poly.type
_entity_poly.pdbx_seq_one_letter_code
_entity_poly.pdbx_strand_id
1 'polypeptide(L)'
;MLAGLAVVTAGLVAFHRAVPNSVGHLGSLLEQFLPWLGLVVVVLLVLALLRRSTIALVALLLPVAAWTYLCGGLLLPGAARGAHDLVVVQHNVSDENADPAGTARSLADADPALIALEELVPAALPVYEKTLAPQYPYHAVRGTVGLWSKHPLTGSRAVDIKPHGITESWQRGLRVVAHTPQGEIAVFVAHLPSVRVGASGLGSTWRDESAGKLGRVVAAEKVKPVILMGDLNSTVDDRGLAPLTSRLSTARRGFAFSFPAAFPVARIDQVMARSATVTHIRTLPGTGSDHLPVAARIAPGLG
;
A
#
# COMPACT_ATOMS: atom_id res chain seq x y z
N MET A 1 9.94 -33.83 13.03
CA MET A 1 9.50 -32.46 13.41
C MET A 1 9.79 -31.43 12.31
N LEU A 2 11.05 -31.17 11.91
CA LEU A 2 11.39 -30.12 10.93
C LEU A 2 10.72 -30.29 9.56
N ALA A 3 10.69 -31.51 9.01
CA ALA A 3 9.99 -31.78 7.74
C ALA A 3 8.48 -31.48 7.84
N GLY A 4 7.84 -31.81 8.96
CA GLY A 4 6.43 -31.48 9.19
C GLY A 4 6.20 -29.97 9.27
N LEU A 5 7.08 -29.23 9.95
CA LEU A 5 7.03 -27.76 9.98
C LEU A 5 7.18 -27.16 8.58
N ALA A 6 8.10 -27.68 7.75
CA ALA A 6 8.26 -27.22 6.37
C ALA A 6 6.98 -27.43 5.54
N VAL A 7 6.32 -28.59 5.69
CA VAL A 7 5.04 -28.88 5.03
C VAL A 7 3.93 -27.94 5.52
N VAL A 8 3.83 -27.69 6.83
CA VAL A 8 2.85 -26.75 7.38
C VAL A 8 3.10 -25.32 6.87
N THR A 9 4.36 -24.86 6.86
CA THR A 9 4.71 -23.56 6.30
C THR A 9 4.33 -23.47 4.82
N ALA A 10 4.60 -24.51 4.03
CA ALA A 10 4.19 -24.55 2.62
C ALA A 10 2.67 -24.46 2.48
N GLY A 11 1.94 -25.20 3.32
CA GLY A 11 0.48 -25.16 3.37
C GLY A 11 -0.05 -23.76 3.69
N LEU A 12 0.52 -23.10 4.69
CA LEU A 12 0.14 -21.73 5.06
C LEU A 12 0.45 -20.73 3.96
N VAL A 13 1.59 -20.85 3.26
CA VAL A 13 1.93 -19.96 2.14
C VAL A 13 1.00 -20.20 0.95
N ALA A 14 0.87 -21.45 0.50
CA ALA A 14 0.12 -21.79 -0.72
C ALA A 14 -1.40 -21.69 -0.55
N PHE A 15 -1.91 -21.96 0.66
CA PHE A 15 -3.33 -22.01 0.96
C PHE A 15 -3.73 -21.03 2.06
N HIS A 16 -3.05 -19.90 2.19
CA HIS A 16 -3.35 -18.86 3.19
C HIS A 16 -4.83 -18.44 3.17
N ARG A 17 -5.45 -18.41 1.98
CA ARG A 17 -6.87 -18.08 1.78
C ARG A 17 -7.83 -19.06 2.48
N ALA A 18 -7.42 -20.30 2.69
CA ALA A 18 -8.21 -21.32 3.38
C ALA A 18 -8.21 -21.13 4.91
N VAL A 19 -7.28 -20.36 5.47
CA VAL A 19 -7.32 -19.98 6.88
C VAL A 19 -8.52 -19.06 7.11
N PRO A 20 -9.46 -19.42 8.00
CA PRO A 20 -10.69 -18.66 8.18
C PRO A 20 -10.47 -17.37 8.97
N ASN A 21 -11.34 -16.39 8.73
CA ASN A 21 -11.42 -15.16 9.53
C ASN A 21 -12.46 -15.24 10.66
N SER A 22 -13.14 -16.38 10.83
CA SER A 22 -14.23 -16.55 11.81
C SER A 22 -13.80 -16.31 13.25
N VAL A 23 -12.55 -16.61 13.58
CA VAL A 23 -11.95 -16.33 14.89
C VAL A 23 -10.86 -15.28 14.70
N GLY A 24 -11.05 -14.10 15.27
CA GLY A 24 -10.03 -13.04 15.37
C GLY A 24 -9.36 -12.61 14.06
N HIS A 25 -10.01 -12.80 12.91
CA HIS A 25 -9.47 -12.51 11.57
C HIS A 25 -8.06 -13.10 11.32
N LEU A 26 -7.81 -14.33 11.79
CA LEU A 26 -6.51 -14.98 11.68
C LEU A 26 -5.99 -15.12 10.23
N GLY A 27 -6.87 -15.34 9.26
CA GLY A 27 -6.50 -15.38 7.84
C GLY A 27 -5.95 -14.04 7.34
N SER A 28 -6.62 -12.94 7.68
CA SER A 28 -6.13 -11.58 7.38
C SER A 28 -4.83 -11.26 8.10
N LEU A 29 -4.69 -11.70 9.36
CA LEU A 29 -3.44 -11.54 10.11
C LEU A 29 -2.28 -12.27 9.42
N LEU A 30 -2.47 -13.54 9.05
CA LEU A 30 -1.48 -14.32 8.30
C LEU A 30 -1.10 -13.63 6.98
N GLU A 31 -2.10 -13.12 6.25
CA GLU A 31 -1.91 -12.46 4.97
C GLU A 31 -1.07 -11.18 5.08
N GLN A 32 -1.21 -10.41 6.15
CA GLN A 32 -0.39 -9.21 6.37
C GLN A 32 1.10 -9.51 6.59
N PHE A 33 1.43 -10.71 7.05
CA PHE A 33 2.81 -11.12 7.31
C PHE A 33 3.28 -12.24 6.38
N LEU A 34 2.58 -12.49 5.27
CA LEU A 34 2.89 -13.59 4.35
C LEU A 34 4.34 -13.57 3.83
N PRO A 35 4.93 -12.41 3.47
CA PRO A 35 6.34 -12.34 3.09
C PRO A 35 7.31 -12.84 4.17
N TRP A 36 6.99 -12.66 5.45
CA TRP A 36 7.83 -13.06 6.57
C TRP A 36 7.93 -14.57 6.77
N LEU A 37 7.04 -15.36 6.17
CA LEU A 37 7.19 -16.82 6.14
C LEU A 37 8.45 -17.27 5.40
N GLY A 38 9.03 -16.43 4.54
CA GLY A 38 10.36 -16.67 3.95
C GLY A 38 11.47 -16.76 5.01
N LEU A 39 11.39 -15.97 6.08
CA LEU A 39 12.34 -16.06 7.20
C LEU A 39 12.20 -17.39 7.95
N VAL A 40 10.96 -17.88 8.13
CA VAL A 40 10.71 -19.21 8.70
C VAL A 40 11.36 -20.30 7.85
N VAL A 41 11.30 -20.19 6.52
CA VAL A 41 11.99 -21.11 5.60
C VAL A 41 13.51 -21.08 5.80
N VAL A 42 14.11 -19.90 5.96
CA VAL A 42 15.55 -19.76 6.24
C VAL A 42 15.93 -20.41 7.58
N VAL A 43 15.15 -20.17 8.64
CA VAL A 43 15.40 -20.80 9.95
C VAL A 43 15.30 -22.33 9.85
N LEU A 44 14.28 -22.84 9.19
CA LEU A 44 14.10 -24.28 8.99
C LEU A 44 15.26 -24.88 8.17
N LEU A 45 15.77 -24.16 7.16
CA LEU A 45 16.95 -24.56 6.40
C LEU A 45 18.19 -24.71 7.29
N VAL A 46 18.50 -23.69 8.09
CA VAL A 46 19.65 -23.73 9.01
C VAL A 46 19.51 -24.90 9.98
N LEU A 47 18.33 -25.09 10.58
CA LEU A 47 18.09 -26.21 11.50
C LEU A 47 18.19 -27.57 10.81
N ALA A 48 17.70 -27.70 9.57
CA ALA A 48 17.81 -28.93 8.79
C ALA A 48 19.27 -29.29 8.47
N LEU A 49 20.09 -28.29 8.14
CA LEU A 49 21.53 -28.44 7.89
C LEU A 49 22.28 -28.84 9.17
N LEU A 50 22.04 -28.15 10.29
CA LEU A 50 22.66 -28.48 11.59
C LEU A 50 22.31 -29.90 12.06
N ARG A 51 21.07 -30.34 11.79
CA ARG A 51 20.60 -31.70 12.10
C ARG A 51 20.97 -32.73 11.03
N ARG A 52 21.62 -32.33 9.93
CA ARG A 52 21.96 -33.16 8.77
C ARG A 52 20.77 -33.99 8.25
N SER A 53 19.58 -33.42 8.27
CA SER A 53 18.34 -34.13 7.94
C SER A 53 17.99 -33.98 6.46
N THR A 54 18.29 -35.02 5.68
CA THR A 54 17.97 -35.07 4.23
C THR A 54 16.48 -34.91 3.96
N ILE A 55 15.62 -35.57 4.75
CA ILE A 55 14.16 -35.48 4.63
C ILE A 55 13.69 -34.03 4.85
N ALA A 56 14.23 -33.33 5.85
CA ALA A 56 13.86 -31.93 6.10
C ALA A 56 14.32 -31.01 4.96
N LEU A 57 15.52 -31.24 4.40
CA LEU A 57 16.04 -30.48 3.26
C LEU A 57 15.18 -30.68 2.00
N VAL A 58 14.73 -31.91 1.72
CA VAL A 58 13.82 -32.17 0.59
C VAL A 58 12.46 -31.53 0.83
N ALA A 59 11.89 -31.64 2.04
CA ALA A 59 10.62 -31.03 2.39
C ALA A 59 10.63 -29.50 2.26
N LEU A 60 11.78 -28.85 2.47
CA LEU A 60 11.95 -27.39 2.34
C LEU A 60 11.78 -26.87 0.92
N LEU A 61 11.88 -27.72 -0.10
CA LEU A 61 11.58 -27.32 -1.47
C LEU A 61 10.13 -26.83 -1.63
N LEU A 62 9.20 -27.37 -0.83
CA LEU A 62 7.78 -26.99 -0.88
C LEU A 62 7.56 -25.54 -0.46
N PRO A 63 7.93 -25.09 0.76
CA PRO A 63 7.72 -23.70 1.15
C PRO A 63 8.62 -22.73 0.37
N VAL A 64 9.82 -23.15 -0.07
CA VAL A 64 10.67 -22.34 -0.96
C VAL A 64 9.95 -22.06 -2.28
N ALA A 65 9.39 -23.09 -2.93
CA ALA A 65 8.67 -22.92 -4.18
C ALA A 65 7.41 -22.06 -4.01
N ALA A 66 6.61 -22.34 -2.99
CA ALA A 66 5.39 -21.56 -2.70
C ALA A 66 5.71 -20.09 -2.41
N TRP A 67 6.71 -19.81 -1.59
CA TRP A 67 7.12 -18.45 -1.26
C TRP A 67 7.72 -17.73 -2.47
N THR A 68 8.55 -18.41 -3.26
CA THR A 68 9.13 -17.82 -4.48
C THR A 68 8.06 -17.47 -5.50
N TYR A 69 7.03 -18.30 -5.65
CA TYR A 69 5.90 -18.03 -6.54
C TYR A 69 5.13 -16.77 -6.13
N LEU A 70 4.86 -16.58 -4.83
CA LEU A 70 4.09 -15.43 -4.34
C LEU A 70 4.93 -14.15 -4.20
N CYS A 71 6.12 -14.25 -3.63
CA CYS A 71 6.92 -13.11 -3.20
C CYS A 71 8.18 -12.88 -4.06
N GLY A 72 8.62 -13.87 -4.85
CA GLY A 72 9.87 -13.78 -5.59
C GLY A 72 9.93 -12.62 -6.59
N GLY A 73 8.79 -12.23 -7.17
CA GLY A 73 8.70 -11.05 -8.04
C GLY A 73 9.08 -9.74 -7.34
N LEU A 74 8.83 -9.63 -6.03
CA LEU A 74 9.13 -8.45 -5.23
C LEU A 74 10.63 -8.21 -5.06
N LEU A 75 11.45 -9.27 -5.15
CA LEU A 75 12.91 -9.21 -5.09
C LEU A 75 13.54 -8.72 -6.40
N LEU A 76 12.80 -8.77 -7.50
CA LEU A 76 13.35 -8.39 -8.80
C LEU A 76 13.54 -6.87 -8.89
N PRO A 77 14.64 -6.40 -9.53
CA PRO A 77 14.84 -4.98 -9.74
C PRO A 77 13.68 -4.40 -10.55
N GLY A 78 13.35 -3.12 -10.29
CA GLY A 78 12.39 -2.38 -11.11
C GLY A 78 12.75 -2.41 -12.59
N ALA A 79 11.75 -2.51 -13.46
CA ALA A 79 11.98 -2.42 -14.90
C ALA A 79 12.64 -1.08 -15.27
N ALA A 80 13.29 -1.02 -16.44
CA ALA A 80 13.78 0.24 -16.97
C ALA A 80 12.64 1.26 -17.09
N ARG A 81 12.95 2.55 -16.91
CA ARG A 81 11.93 3.61 -16.98
C ARG A 81 11.52 3.80 -18.44
N GLY A 82 10.23 3.61 -18.72
CA GLY A 82 9.64 3.98 -20.00
C GLY A 82 9.56 5.50 -20.15
N ALA A 83 9.60 5.98 -21.38
CA ALA A 83 9.56 7.43 -21.70
C ALA A 83 8.29 8.12 -21.17
N HIS A 84 7.21 7.37 -20.97
CA HIS A 84 5.90 7.87 -20.52
C HIS A 84 5.55 7.43 -19.10
N ASP A 85 6.51 6.88 -18.36
CA ASP A 85 6.27 6.42 -16.99
C ASP A 85 6.10 7.62 -16.05
N LEU A 86 4.97 7.62 -15.34
CA LEU A 86 4.65 8.57 -14.28
C LEU A 86 5.30 8.10 -12.97
N VAL A 87 5.92 9.03 -12.24
CA VAL A 87 6.29 8.78 -10.84
C VAL A 87 5.25 9.43 -9.96
N VAL A 88 4.74 8.70 -8.98
CA VAL A 88 3.81 9.21 -7.98
C VAL A 88 4.36 8.91 -6.59
N VAL A 89 4.07 9.76 -5.63
CA VAL A 89 4.45 9.58 -4.23
C VAL A 89 3.19 9.62 -3.37
N GLN A 90 3.11 8.71 -2.41
CA GLN A 90 2.10 8.71 -1.37
C GLN A 90 2.76 8.70 0.00
N HIS A 91 2.15 9.41 0.96
CA HIS A 91 2.68 9.48 2.31
C HIS A 91 1.60 9.84 3.35
N ASN A 92 1.41 8.95 4.33
CA ASN A 92 0.82 9.34 5.61
C ASN A 92 1.82 10.26 6.33
N VAL A 93 1.48 11.55 6.44
CA VAL A 93 2.41 12.54 6.98
C VAL A 93 2.49 12.54 8.49
N SER A 94 1.68 11.73 9.20
CA SER A 94 1.45 11.78 10.64
C SER A 94 0.83 13.10 11.11
N ASP A 95 -0.24 13.01 11.90
CA ASP A 95 -0.86 14.18 12.53
C ASP A 95 -0.01 14.82 13.65
N GLU A 96 1.07 14.14 14.07
CA GLU A 96 2.06 14.60 15.06
C GLU A 96 3.37 15.12 14.43
N ASN A 97 3.43 15.27 13.10
CA ASN A 97 4.66 15.63 12.40
C ASN A 97 5.18 17.04 12.74
N ALA A 98 6.40 17.08 13.28
CA ALA A 98 7.06 18.31 13.72
C ALA A 98 7.75 19.12 12.60
N ASP A 99 7.95 18.55 11.41
CA ASP A 99 8.55 19.25 10.26
C ASP A 99 7.76 19.04 8.93
N PRO A 100 6.58 19.67 8.79
CA PRO A 100 5.80 19.62 7.55
C PRO A 100 6.56 20.15 6.32
N ALA A 101 7.40 21.17 6.51
CA ALA A 101 8.14 21.79 5.40
C ALA A 101 9.27 20.89 4.90
N GLY A 102 10.03 20.27 5.82
CA GLY A 102 11.04 19.28 5.48
C GLY A 102 10.42 18.03 4.85
N THR A 103 9.30 17.57 5.40
CA THR A 103 8.49 16.50 4.79
C THR A 103 8.16 16.83 3.34
N ALA A 104 7.53 17.98 3.08
CA ALA A 104 7.15 18.40 1.74
C ALA A 104 8.33 18.45 0.74
N ARG A 105 9.49 18.96 1.17
CA ARG A 105 10.72 18.98 0.35
C ARG A 105 11.21 17.56 0.03
N SER A 106 11.32 16.70 1.04
CA SER A 106 11.76 15.31 0.85
C SER A 106 10.88 14.51 -0.12
N LEU A 107 9.56 14.78 -0.13
CA LEU A 107 8.65 14.17 -1.09
C LEU A 107 8.86 14.71 -2.52
N ALA A 108 9.07 16.03 -2.64
CA ALA A 108 9.31 16.70 -3.92
C ALA A 108 10.67 16.33 -4.54
N ASP A 109 11.69 15.99 -3.73
CA ASP A 109 13.02 15.57 -4.21
C ASP A 109 12.99 14.30 -5.08
N ALA A 110 11.97 13.46 -4.93
CA ALA A 110 11.74 12.32 -5.80
C ALA A 110 11.18 12.70 -7.20
N ASP A 111 10.95 13.99 -7.44
CA ASP A 111 10.37 14.60 -8.65
C ASP A 111 9.06 13.94 -9.14
N PRO A 112 8.13 13.52 -8.26
CA PRO A 112 6.88 12.90 -8.72
C PRO A 112 6.04 13.88 -9.54
N ALA A 113 5.14 13.35 -10.35
CA ALA A 113 4.10 14.14 -11.00
C ALA A 113 2.92 14.42 -10.06
N LEU A 114 2.66 13.51 -9.11
CA LEU A 114 1.58 13.56 -8.15
C LEU A 114 2.10 13.19 -6.75
N ILE A 115 1.70 13.96 -5.74
CA ILE A 115 1.96 13.68 -4.32
C ILE A 115 0.62 13.56 -3.60
N ALA A 116 0.33 12.38 -3.07
CA ALA A 116 -0.83 12.11 -2.22
C ALA A 116 -0.41 12.13 -0.74
N LEU A 117 -1.17 12.86 0.08
CA LEU A 117 -0.91 12.99 1.52
C LEU A 117 -2.14 12.54 2.33
N GLU A 118 -1.88 11.81 3.40
CA GLU A 118 -2.84 11.39 4.42
C GLU A 118 -2.45 11.97 5.79
N GLU A 119 -3.41 12.03 6.73
CA GLU A 119 -3.23 12.65 8.06
C GLU A 119 -2.84 14.13 8.05
N LEU A 120 -3.27 14.86 7.01
CA LEU A 120 -3.13 16.30 6.99
C LEU A 120 -3.97 16.94 8.08
N VAL A 121 -3.30 17.65 8.99
CA VAL A 121 -3.96 18.49 10.00
C VAL A 121 -4.16 19.92 9.47
N PRO A 122 -5.28 20.58 9.81
CA PRO A 122 -5.56 21.94 9.32
C PRO A 122 -4.46 22.96 9.64
N ALA A 123 -3.78 22.82 10.78
CA ALA A 123 -2.72 23.72 11.20
C ALA A 123 -1.45 23.62 10.33
N ALA A 124 -1.17 22.45 9.74
CA ALA A 124 0.02 22.22 8.92
C ALA A 124 -0.24 22.46 7.42
N LEU A 125 -1.50 22.44 6.99
CA LEU A 125 -1.87 22.57 5.57
C LEU A 125 -1.26 23.79 4.86
N PRO A 126 -1.28 25.02 5.42
CA PRO A 126 -0.66 26.18 4.75
C PRO A 126 0.84 26.01 4.49
N VAL A 127 1.54 25.21 5.31
CA VAL A 127 2.97 24.92 5.12
C VAL A 127 3.19 24.01 3.93
N TYR A 128 2.38 22.96 3.77
CA TYR A 128 2.42 22.09 2.58
C TYR A 128 2.08 22.86 1.31
N GLU A 129 1.00 23.66 1.33
CA GLU A 129 0.60 24.50 0.19
C GLU A 129 1.73 25.42 -0.25
N LYS A 130 2.32 26.18 0.69
CA LYS A 130 3.42 27.10 0.40
C LYS A 130 4.66 26.38 -0.11
N THR A 131 5.02 25.25 0.50
CA THR A 131 6.28 24.56 0.20
C THR A 131 6.22 23.83 -1.15
N LEU A 132 5.06 23.25 -1.49
CA LEU A 132 4.89 22.50 -2.74
C LEU A 132 4.50 23.38 -3.92
N ALA A 133 3.91 24.57 -3.71
CA ALA A 133 3.43 25.45 -4.78
C ALA A 133 4.40 25.71 -5.94
N PRO A 134 5.73 25.91 -5.73
CA PRO A 134 6.65 26.17 -6.83
C PRO A 134 6.74 25.05 -7.88
N GLN A 135 6.54 23.79 -7.47
CA GLN A 135 6.62 22.63 -8.35
C GLN A 135 5.25 21.98 -8.61
N TYR A 136 4.32 22.10 -7.66
CA TYR A 136 3.00 21.48 -7.67
C TYR A 136 1.91 22.55 -7.46
N PRO A 137 1.67 23.40 -8.48
CA PRO A 137 0.74 24.54 -8.34
C PRO A 137 -0.72 24.12 -8.23
N TYR A 138 -1.07 22.88 -8.61
CA TYR A 138 -2.42 22.36 -8.54
C TYR A 138 -2.57 21.43 -7.35
N HIS A 139 -3.55 21.67 -6.49
CA HIS A 139 -3.84 20.79 -5.37
C HIS A 139 -5.33 20.71 -5.05
N ALA A 140 -5.71 19.66 -4.35
CA ALA A 140 -7.06 19.45 -3.83
C ALA A 140 -7.01 18.72 -2.50
N VAL A 141 -7.74 19.23 -1.50
CA VAL A 141 -7.79 18.66 -0.15
C VAL A 141 -9.23 18.41 0.28
N ARG A 142 -9.49 17.27 0.95
CA ARG A 142 -10.78 16.91 1.56
C ARG A 142 -10.52 16.28 2.93
N GLY A 143 -10.94 16.96 3.98
CA GLY A 143 -10.65 16.54 5.35
C GLY A 143 -9.16 16.38 5.58
N THR A 144 -8.73 15.15 5.84
CA THR A 144 -7.33 14.79 6.19
C THR A 144 -6.53 14.21 5.03
N VAL A 145 -7.09 14.21 3.81
CA VAL A 145 -6.41 13.70 2.61
C VAL A 145 -6.28 14.78 1.55
N GLY A 146 -5.17 14.77 0.82
CA GLY A 146 -4.89 15.75 -0.23
C GLY A 146 -4.05 15.21 -1.38
N LEU A 147 -4.16 15.88 -2.52
CA LEU A 147 -3.36 15.62 -3.71
C LEU A 147 -2.70 16.91 -4.19
N TRP A 148 -1.40 16.89 -4.44
CA TRP A 148 -0.62 17.93 -5.12
C TRP A 148 -0.13 17.40 -6.47
N SER A 149 -0.13 18.26 -7.48
CA SER A 149 0.06 17.87 -8.87
C SER A 149 0.80 18.92 -9.67
N LYS A 150 1.72 18.46 -10.54
CA LYS A 150 2.33 19.27 -11.61
C LYS A 150 1.32 19.60 -12.72
N HIS A 151 0.23 18.85 -12.79
CA HIS A 151 -0.77 18.88 -13.84
C HIS A 151 -2.11 19.43 -13.33
N PRO A 152 -2.91 20.12 -14.17
CA PRO A 152 -4.22 20.63 -13.77
C PRO A 152 -5.12 19.56 -13.15
N LEU A 153 -5.90 19.95 -12.15
CA LEU A 153 -6.83 19.08 -11.44
C LEU A 153 -8.28 19.56 -11.63
N THR A 154 -9.21 18.65 -11.92
CA THR A 154 -10.64 18.96 -12.01
C THR A 154 -11.51 17.93 -11.30
N GLY A 155 -12.78 18.27 -11.05
CA GLY A 155 -13.77 17.34 -10.51
C GLY A 155 -13.42 16.80 -9.11
N SER A 156 -12.78 17.63 -8.28
CA SER A 156 -12.40 17.29 -6.91
C SER A 156 -13.64 17.13 -6.03
N ARG A 157 -13.83 15.93 -5.48
CA ARG A 157 -14.94 15.60 -4.59
C ARG A 157 -14.52 14.66 -3.47
N ALA A 158 -15.22 14.76 -2.34
CA ALA A 158 -15.06 13.79 -1.26
C ALA A 158 -15.61 12.41 -1.70
N VAL A 159 -14.98 11.36 -1.19
CA VAL A 159 -15.45 9.97 -1.33
C VAL A 159 -15.86 9.49 0.04
N ASP A 160 -17.14 9.18 0.21
CA ASP A 160 -17.63 8.63 1.47
C ASP A 160 -17.23 7.17 1.60
N ILE A 161 -16.20 6.96 2.43
CA ILE A 161 -15.74 5.64 2.84
C ILE A 161 -15.85 5.48 4.36
N LYS A 162 -16.66 6.32 5.04
CA LYS A 162 -16.82 6.31 6.50
C LYS A 162 -17.50 5.02 6.95
N PRO A 163 -16.92 4.20 7.83
CA PRO A 163 -17.60 3.04 8.42
C PRO A 163 -18.85 3.47 9.19
N HIS A 164 -19.88 2.60 9.22
CA HIS A 164 -21.13 2.88 9.93
C HIS A 164 -20.92 3.14 11.43
N GLY A 165 -19.93 2.49 12.04
CA GLY A 165 -19.61 2.63 13.46
C GLY A 165 -18.91 3.93 13.85
N ILE A 166 -18.46 4.75 12.90
CA ILE A 166 -17.78 6.02 13.18
C ILE A 166 -18.80 7.17 13.23
N THR A 167 -18.95 7.75 14.42
CA THR A 167 -19.92 8.84 14.68
C THR A 167 -19.31 10.22 14.42
N GLU A 168 -17.99 10.36 14.54
CA GLU A 168 -17.30 11.62 14.31
C GLU A 168 -17.38 12.07 12.83
N SER A 169 -17.07 13.35 12.61
CA SER A 169 -16.81 13.85 11.27
C SER A 169 -15.60 13.13 10.68
N TRP A 170 -15.78 12.53 9.51
CA TRP A 170 -14.78 11.66 8.93
C TRP A 170 -14.75 11.88 7.42
N GLN A 171 -13.71 12.56 6.95
CA GLN A 171 -13.43 12.79 5.53
C GLN A 171 -12.01 12.36 5.24
N ARG A 172 -11.87 11.12 4.77
CA ARG A 172 -10.59 10.48 4.46
C ARG A 172 -10.56 9.85 3.06
N GLY A 173 -11.36 10.39 2.15
CA GLY A 173 -11.46 9.94 0.78
C GLY A 173 -11.59 11.13 -0.17
N LEU A 174 -10.75 11.16 -1.20
CA LEU A 174 -10.72 12.19 -2.23
C LEU A 174 -10.71 11.50 -3.60
N ARG A 175 -11.51 12.03 -4.52
CA ARG A 175 -11.46 11.71 -5.96
C ARG A 175 -11.25 12.99 -6.74
N VAL A 176 -10.27 12.97 -7.65
CA VAL A 176 -9.95 14.10 -8.54
C VAL A 176 -9.46 13.56 -9.89
N VAL A 177 -9.57 14.35 -10.95
CA VAL A 177 -8.99 14.02 -12.27
C VAL A 177 -7.77 14.88 -12.52
N ALA A 178 -6.64 14.23 -12.82
CA ALA A 178 -5.41 14.88 -13.25
C ALA A 178 -5.31 14.88 -14.77
N HIS A 179 -5.01 16.04 -15.36
CA HIS A 179 -4.87 16.25 -16.81
C HIS A 179 -3.41 16.16 -17.23
N THR A 180 -2.92 14.94 -17.43
CA THR A 180 -1.51 14.68 -17.79
C THR A 180 -1.28 14.79 -19.30
N PRO A 181 -0.03 14.91 -19.78
CA PRO A 181 0.27 14.83 -21.22
C PRO A 181 -0.18 13.51 -21.88
N GLN A 182 -0.36 12.45 -21.09
CA GLN A 182 -0.84 11.14 -21.53
C GLN A 182 -2.37 11.00 -21.49
N GLY A 183 -3.08 12.04 -21.04
CA GLY A 183 -4.54 12.07 -20.91
C GLY A 183 -5.03 12.19 -19.47
N GLU A 184 -6.34 12.06 -19.31
CA GLU A 184 -7.01 12.13 -18.01
C GLU A 184 -6.75 10.87 -17.17
N ILE A 185 -6.43 11.07 -15.89
CA ILE A 185 -6.29 10.01 -14.89
C ILE A 185 -7.19 10.33 -13.71
N ALA A 186 -8.07 9.40 -13.33
CA ALA A 186 -8.80 9.51 -12.08
C ALA A 186 -7.88 9.09 -10.93
N VAL A 187 -7.66 10.00 -10.00
CA VAL A 187 -6.82 9.80 -8.83
C VAL A 187 -7.71 9.72 -7.59
N PHE A 188 -7.56 8.65 -6.84
CA PHE A 188 -8.15 8.46 -5.53
C PHE A 188 -7.06 8.58 -4.48
N VAL A 189 -7.32 9.38 -3.45
CA VAL A 189 -6.51 9.44 -2.23
C VAL A 189 -7.38 8.96 -1.07
N ALA A 190 -6.90 8.00 -0.30
CA ALA A 190 -7.70 7.39 0.78
C ALA A 190 -6.87 7.04 2.00
N HIS A 191 -7.42 7.28 3.19
CA HIS A 191 -6.86 6.80 4.45
C HIS A 191 -7.90 5.91 5.14
N LEU A 192 -7.66 4.59 5.13
CA LEU A 192 -8.56 3.63 5.76
C LEU A 192 -8.32 3.56 7.28
N PRO A 193 -9.34 3.21 8.09
CA PRO A 193 -9.18 3.06 9.53
C PRO A 193 -8.01 2.15 9.93
N SER A 194 -7.28 2.53 10.98
CA SER A 194 -6.19 1.74 11.56
C SER A 194 -6.67 0.36 12.01
N VAL A 195 -5.81 -0.64 11.87
CA VAL A 195 -6.04 -1.97 12.43
C VAL A 195 -5.23 -2.16 13.71
N ARG A 196 -5.73 -2.98 14.64
CA ARG A 196 -5.01 -3.30 15.88
C ARG A 196 -5.01 -4.80 16.12
N VAL A 197 -3.87 -5.33 16.55
CA VAL A 197 -3.77 -6.71 17.04
C VAL A 197 -3.94 -6.68 18.56
N GLY A 198 -4.89 -7.46 19.06
CA GLY A 198 -5.16 -7.58 20.50
C GLY A 198 -5.55 -9.01 20.89
N ALA A 199 -6.02 -9.19 22.12
CA ALA A 199 -6.40 -10.50 22.65
C ALA A 199 -7.51 -11.20 21.84
N SER A 200 -8.37 -10.42 21.16
CA SER A 200 -9.42 -10.93 20.28
C SER A 200 -8.97 -11.14 18.82
N GLY A 201 -7.67 -10.99 18.53
CA GLY A 201 -7.10 -11.09 17.19
C GLY A 201 -6.94 -9.73 16.49
N LEU A 202 -7.04 -9.72 15.16
CA LEU A 202 -6.93 -8.52 14.34
C LEU A 202 -8.29 -7.80 14.26
N GLY A 203 -8.35 -6.57 14.77
CA GLY A 203 -9.49 -5.67 14.61
C GLY A 203 -9.42 -4.93 13.28
N SER A 204 -10.09 -5.46 12.24
CA SER A 204 -10.09 -4.86 10.89
C SER A 204 -11.46 -4.44 10.37
N THR A 205 -12.55 -4.66 11.12
CA THR A 205 -13.93 -4.53 10.62
C THR A 205 -14.22 -3.18 9.96
N TRP A 206 -13.81 -2.07 10.59
CA TRP A 206 -13.99 -0.73 10.02
C TRP A 206 -13.14 -0.51 8.77
N ARG A 207 -11.90 -0.99 8.78
CA ARG A 207 -11.01 -0.96 7.60
C ARG A 207 -11.63 -1.71 6.43
N ASP A 208 -12.17 -2.90 6.68
CA ASP A 208 -12.80 -3.76 5.67
C ASP A 208 -14.08 -3.11 5.11
N GLU A 209 -14.89 -2.48 5.96
CA GLU A 209 -16.07 -1.73 5.52
C GLU A 209 -15.69 -0.55 4.62
N SER A 210 -14.69 0.24 5.01
CA SER A 210 -14.17 1.35 4.20
C SER A 210 -13.58 0.87 2.87
N ALA A 211 -12.82 -0.24 2.86
CA ALA A 211 -12.31 -0.84 1.63
C ALA A 211 -13.45 -1.25 0.69
N GLY A 212 -14.54 -1.82 1.24
CA GLY A 212 -15.75 -2.13 0.49
C GLY A 212 -16.43 -0.91 -0.12
N LYS A 213 -16.55 0.19 0.64
CA LYS A 213 -17.10 1.47 0.15
C LYS A 213 -16.22 2.06 -0.95
N LEU A 214 -14.91 2.15 -0.74
CA LEU A 214 -13.96 2.65 -1.73
C LEU A 214 -13.99 1.81 -3.01
N GLY A 215 -13.99 0.49 -2.89
CA GLY A 215 -14.05 -0.44 -4.02
C GLY A 215 -15.28 -0.25 -4.90
N ARG A 216 -16.44 0.07 -4.32
CA ARG A 216 -17.65 0.42 -5.09
C ARG A 216 -17.49 1.71 -5.88
N VAL A 217 -16.90 2.74 -5.27
CA VAL A 217 -16.69 4.03 -5.96
C VAL A 217 -15.66 3.89 -7.08
N VAL A 218 -14.56 3.19 -6.83
CA VAL A 218 -13.55 2.89 -7.87
C VAL A 218 -14.16 2.07 -9.01
N ALA A 219 -15.01 1.08 -8.70
CA ALA A 219 -15.68 0.27 -9.72
C ALA A 219 -16.59 1.13 -10.62
N ALA A 220 -17.24 2.15 -10.07
CA ALA A 220 -18.14 3.04 -10.80
C ALA A 220 -17.41 4.17 -11.57
N GLU A 221 -16.09 4.31 -11.43
CA GLU A 221 -15.31 5.36 -12.09
C GLU A 221 -15.25 5.13 -13.62
N LYS A 222 -15.57 6.19 -14.37
CA LYS A 222 -15.68 6.17 -15.84
C LYS A 222 -14.36 6.50 -16.53
N VAL A 223 -13.49 7.30 -15.89
CA VAL A 223 -12.15 7.55 -16.41
C VAL A 223 -11.38 6.23 -16.37
N LYS A 224 -10.79 5.85 -17.52
CA LYS A 224 -10.18 4.52 -17.68
C LYS A 224 -8.94 4.35 -16.79
N PRO A 225 -7.90 5.20 -16.90
CA PRO A 225 -6.77 5.13 -15.98
C PRO A 225 -7.23 5.57 -14.59
N VAL A 226 -7.10 4.66 -13.63
CA VAL A 226 -7.33 4.96 -12.22
C VAL A 226 -6.03 4.72 -11.47
N ILE A 227 -5.65 5.66 -10.63
CA ILE A 227 -4.58 5.50 -9.63
C ILE A 227 -5.21 5.69 -8.26
N LEU A 228 -5.04 4.71 -7.38
CA LEU A 228 -5.35 4.82 -5.96
C LEU A 228 -4.03 4.94 -5.20
N MET A 229 -3.92 5.97 -4.37
CA MET A 229 -2.83 6.21 -3.44
C MET A 229 -3.40 6.30 -2.03
N GLY A 230 -2.81 5.60 -1.06
CA GLY A 230 -3.19 5.82 0.32
C GLY A 230 -2.58 4.89 1.34
N ASP A 231 -2.66 5.31 2.60
CA ASP A 231 -2.54 4.41 3.73
C ASP A 231 -3.83 3.57 3.84
N LEU A 232 -3.73 2.32 3.40
CA LEU A 232 -4.85 1.37 3.44
C LEU A 232 -4.85 0.52 4.71
N ASN A 233 -3.92 0.79 5.63
CA ASN A 233 -3.76 0.09 6.91
C ASN A 233 -3.69 -1.45 6.75
N SER A 234 -3.19 -1.92 5.61
CA SER A 234 -2.97 -3.34 5.34
C SER A 234 -2.16 -3.58 4.05
N THR A 235 -1.65 -4.81 3.93
CA THR A 235 -0.94 -5.29 2.75
C THR A 235 -1.89 -5.76 1.66
N VAL A 236 -1.39 -5.84 0.43
CA VAL A 236 -2.16 -6.21 -0.76
C VAL A 236 -2.64 -7.68 -0.76
N ASP A 237 -2.03 -8.54 0.05
CA ASP A 237 -2.39 -9.95 0.16
C ASP A 237 -3.59 -10.18 1.08
N ASP A 238 -3.87 -9.22 1.99
CA ASP A 238 -5.00 -9.27 2.91
C ASP A 238 -6.34 -9.24 2.15
N ARG A 239 -7.17 -10.26 2.39
CA ARG A 239 -8.52 -10.37 1.84
C ARG A 239 -9.44 -9.20 2.20
N GLY A 240 -9.16 -8.47 3.29
CA GLY A 240 -9.90 -7.24 3.61
C GLY A 240 -9.80 -6.17 2.52
N LEU A 241 -8.71 -6.17 1.73
CA LEU A 241 -8.54 -5.28 0.58
C LEU A 241 -9.05 -5.87 -0.74
N ALA A 242 -9.65 -7.06 -0.75
CA ALA A 242 -10.19 -7.68 -1.97
C ALA A 242 -11.13 -6.79 -2.79
N PRO A 243 -11.99 -5.92 -2.21
CA PRO A 243 -12.77 -4.96 -2.98
C PRO A 243 -11.95 -4.02 -3.89
N LEU A 244 -10.68 -3.79 -3.54
CA LEU A 244 -9.74 -2.97 -4.30
C LEU A 244 -8.84 -3.83 -5.19
N THR A 245 -8.20 -4.85 -4.63
CA THR A 245 -7.21 -5.68 -5.34
C THR A 245 -7.81 -6.58 -6.42
N SER A 246 -9.12 -6.85 -6.37
CA SER A 246 -9.84 -7.54 -7.46
C SER A 246 -10.01 -6.68 -8.73
N ARG A 247 -9.71 -5.37 -8.66
CA ARG A 247 -9.97 -4.40 -9.75
C ARG A 247 -8.77 -3.53 -10.09
N LEU A 248 -7.88 -3.32 -9.12
CA LEU A 248 -6.68 -2.53 -9.26
C LEU A 248 -5.46 -3.45 -9.19
N SER A 249 -4.59 -3.31 -10.18
CA SER A 249 -3.25 -3.91 -10.15
C SER A 249 -2.38 -3.27 -9.08
N THR A 250 -1.49 -4.06 -8.49
CA THR A 250 -0.55 -3.64 -7.46
C THR A 250 0.88 -3.73 -7.98
N ALA A 251 1.82 -3.16 -7.24
CA ALA A 251 3.23 -3.23 -7.60
C ALA A 251 3.73 -4.68 -7.63
N ARG A 252 4.27 -5.11 -8.78
CA ARG A 252 4.83 -6.46 -8.95
C ARG A 252 6.27 -6.59 -8.43
N ARG A 253 6.92 -5.48 -8.11
CA ARG A 253 8.34 -5.38 -7.76
C ARG A 253 8.54 -4.38 -6.64
N GLY A 254 9.40 -4.75 -5.68
CA GLY A 254 9.70 -3.97 -4.50
C GLY A 254 8.76 -4.28 -3.32
N PHE A 255 9.36 -4.56 -2.16
CA PHE A 255 8.61 -4.74 -0.91
C PHE A 255 8.01 -3.43 -0.42
N ALA A 256 8.81 -2.37 -0.39
CA ALA A 256 8.45 -1.05 0.13
C ALA A 256 7.75 -1.12 1.50
N PHE A 257 8.30 -1.88 2.44
CA PHE A 257 7.83 -1.86 3.82
C PHE A 257 7.92 -0.42 4.35
N SER A 258 6.77 0.14 4.68
CA SER A 258 6.60 1.56 4.99
C SER A 258 6.33 1.79 6.48
N PHE A 259 5.89 0.75 7.20
CA PHE A 259 5.43 0.90 8.57
C PHE A 259 5.94 -0.21 9.51
N PRO A 260 6.29 0.12 10.77
CA PRO A 260 6.59 1.47 11.25
C PRO A 260 7.92 1.98 10.68
N ALA A 261 8.08 3.28 10.51
CA ALA A 261 9.28 3.88 9.89
C ALA A 261 10.58 3.51 10.61
N ALA A 262 10.54 3.38 11.95
CA ALA A 262 11.70 3.01 12.76
C ALA A 262 12.15 1.54 12.55
N PHE A 263 11.24 0.65 12.16
CA PHE A 263 11.54 -0.75 11.86
C PHE A 263 10.51 -1.29 10.85
N PRO A 264 10.67 -1.01 9.55
CA PRO A 264 9.60 -1.26 8.59
C PRO A 264 9.38 -2.75 8.36
N VAL A 265 8.18 -3.22 8.69
CA VAL A 265 7.80 -4.65 8.58
C VAL A 265 6.61 -4.91 7.68
N ALA A 266 5.80 -3.89 7.40
CA ALA A 266 4.64 -4.00 6.54
C ALA A 266 4.60 -2.86 5.53
N ARG A 267 4.14 -3.14 4.31
CA ARG A 267 3.71 -2.11 3.37
C ARG A 267 2.22 -1.92 3.55
N ILE A 268 1.81 -0.90 4.29
CA ILE A 268 0.40 -0.51 4.45
C ILE A 268 0.02 0.71 3.61
N ASP A 269 1.03 1.46 3.19
CA ASP A 269 1.01 2.54 2.21
C ASP A 269 1.04 1.95 0.79
N GLN A 270 -0.02 2.18 0.02
CA GLN A 270 -0.24 1.53 -1.27
C GLN A 270 -0.37 2.52 -2.42
N VAL A 271 0.16 2.09 -3.56
CA VAL A 271 -0.20 2.63 -4.87
C VAL A 271 -0.73 1.50 -5.74
N MET A 272 -1.94 1.66 -6.25
CA MET A 272 -2.64 0.68 -7.09
C MET A 272 -3.18 1.34 -8.35
N ALA A 273 -3.33 0.58 -9.44
CA ALA A 273 -3.78 1.15 -10.71
C ALA A 273 -4.69 0.22 -11.55
N ARG A 274 -5.64 0.81 -12.28
CA ARG A 274 -6.46 0.13 -13.32
C ARG A 274 -6.28 0.85 -14.64
N SER A 275 -6.23 0.09 -15.74
CA SER A 275 -5.88 0.61 -17.08
C SER A 275 -4.51 1.33 -17.13
N ALA A 276 -3.65 0.99 -16.17
CA ALA A 276 -2.26 1.39 -16.00
C ALA A 276 -1.62 0.37 -15.05
N THR A 277 -0.29 0.27 -15.07
CA THR A 277 0.44 -0.75 -14.30
C THR A 277 1.41 -0.10 -13.33
N VAL A 278 1.36 -0.52 -12.06
CA VAL A 278 2.38 -0.15 -11.07
C VAL A 278 3.60 -1.06 -11.29
N THR A 279 4.61 -0.57 -12.00
CA THR A 279 5.75 -1.40 -12.44
C THR A 279 6.78 -1.62 -11.34
N HIS A 280 6.87 -0.68 -10.40
CA HIS A 280 7.81 -0.73 -9.28
C HIS A 280 7.32 0.17 -8.15
N ILE A 281 7.55 -0.26 -6.92
CA ILE A 281 7.35 0.56 -5.72
C ILE A 281 8.56 0.47 -4.80
N ARG A 282 8.90 1.58 -4.15
CA ARG A 282 9.99 1.65 -3.16
C ARG A 282 9.65 2.67 -2.10
N THR A 283 10.28 2.54 -0.95
CA THR A 283 10.25 3.61 0.06
C THR A 283 11.20 4.75 -0.32
N LEU A 284 10.91 5.93 0.22
CA LEU A 284 11.79 7.09 0.26
C LEU A 284 12.39 7.22 1.69
N PRO A 285 13.41 8.07 1.89
CA PRO A 285 13.88 8.40 3.24
C PRO A 285 12.76 8.91 4.14
N GLY A 286 12.89 8.67 5.45
CA GLY A 286 11.91 9.10 6.45
C GLY A 286 11.83 10.63 6.59
N THR A 287 10.67 11.11 7.04
CA THR A 287 10.25 12.53 7.02
C THR A 287 9.86 13.07 8.40
N GLY A 288 9.95 12.27 9.46
CA GLY A 288 9.45 12.58 10.81
C GLY A 288 8.11 11.91 11.13
N SER A 289 7.41 11.40 10.11
CA SER A 289 6.26 10.51 10.26
C SER A 289 6.68 9.12 10.75
N ASP A 290 5.77 8.42 11.42
CA ASP A 290 5.87 7.00 11.74
C ASP A 290 5.67 6.09 10.51
N HIS A 291 5.36 6.67 9.35
CA HIS A 291 5.39 6.02 8.03
C HIS A 291 6.59 6.48 7.21
N LEU A 292 7.16 5.58 6.40
CA LEU A 292 8.03 5.96 5.29
C LEU A 292 7.18 6.32 4.07
N PRO A 293 7.52 7.38 3.31
CA PRO A 293 6.85 7.65 2.05
C PRO A 293 7.10 6.53 1.04
N VAL A 294 6.12 6.25 0.19
CA VAL A 294 6.27 5.30 -0.92
C VAL A 294 6.23 6.02 -2.26
N ALA A 295 7.20 5.72 -3.11
CA ALA A 295 7.27 6.18 -4.49
C ALA A 295 6.98 5.01 -5.43
N ALA A 296 6.05 5.22 -6.34
CA ALA A 296 5.64 4.22 -7.32
C ALA A 296 5.86 4.73 -8.74
N ARG A 297 6.25 3.82 -9.63
CA ARG A 297 6.30 4.06 -11.06
C ARG A 297 5.08 3.46 -11.73
N ILE A 298 4.37 4.27 -12.50
CA ILE A 298 3.16 3.89 -13.22
C ILE A 298 3.45 3.93 -14.72
N ALA A 299 3.36 2.78 -15.38
CA ALA A 299 3.35 2.70 -16.83
C ALA A 299 1.90 2.86 -17.33
N PRO A 300 1.64 3.69 -18.35
CA PRO A 300 0.34 3.77 -18.99
C PRO A 300 -0.13 2.40 -19.49
N GLY A 301 -1.43 2.13 -19.44
CA GLY A 301 -1.98 0.93 -20.07
C GLY A 301 -1.86 1.05 -21.59
N LEU A 302 -1.39 -0.01 -22.26
CA LEU A 302 -1.56 -0.15 -23.70
C LEU A 302 -3.07 -0.26 -23.95
N GLY A 303 -3.64 0.76 -24.61
CA GLY A 303 -5.06 0.87 -24.89
C GLY A 303 -5.57 -0.18 -25.86
#